data_AF-A0A7S1A589-F1
#
_entry.id   AF-A0A7S1A589-F1
#
_cell.length_a   1.000
_cell.length_b   1.000
_cell.length_c   1.000
_cell.angle_alpha   90.00
_cell.angle_beta   90.00
_cell.angle_gamma   90.00
#
_symmetry.space_group_name_H-M   'P 1'
#
loop_
_entity.id
_entity.type
_entity.pdbx_description
1 polymer ?
#
loop_
_entity_poly.entity_id
_entity_poly.type
_entity_poly.pdbx_seq_one_letter_code
_entity_poly.pdbx_strand_id
1 'polypeptide(L)'
;MRIQRQLLRECRRLGDAWQLRPAATEQLWGHGIRHREGVNPLLALVVPKCMAGACSAAHGVPLTSWMRKSLRQGDEILENAIKVLEFLHDQHKIRECSFKNEMNGLSVDVVSGLVPHASDLENKQHIFAYNITFTNNSNETLRVLSREYQFAEASGEMASQILPGQPEAAGVVGFTPRLRPGERFEFGSGVSFRSELGTMMGNYLIMTEPELDGEDLRMHEEMEKAELMIRFVYYKGLGTPQFRLLLGPLRFDANVTCVALARA
;
A
#
# COMPACT_ATOMS: atom_id res chain seq x y z
N MET A 1 13.21 5.93 34.29
CA MET A 1 12.44 4.67 34.48
C MET A 1 11.03 4.66 33.87
N ARG A 2 10.18 5.69 34.04
CA ARG A 2 8.78 5.68 33.52
C ARG A 2 8.70 5.61 31.98
N ILE A 3 9.49 6.43 31.28
CA ILE A 3 9.50 6.51 29.81
C ILE A 3 10.02 5.22 29.13
N GLN A 4 11.04 4.59 29.70
CA GLN A 4 11.58 3.29 29.23
C GLN A 4 10.52 2.20 29.23
N ARG A 5 9.68 2.16 30.27
CA ARG A 5 8.58 1.17 30.35
C ARG A 5 7.52 1.42 29.29
N GLN A 6 7.23 2.68 28.96
CA GLN A 6 6.31 3.05 27.88
C GLN A 6 6.87 2.63 26.51
N LEU A 7 8.14 2.94 26.22
CA LEU A 7 8.80 2.52 24.97
C LEU A 7 8.74 1.00 24.77
N LEU A 8 9.08 0.23 25.81
CA LEU A 8 9.02 -1.24 25.76
C LEU A 8 7.59 -1.77 25.66
N ARG A 9 6.58 -1.04 26.16
CA ARG A 9 5.17 -1.39 26.00
C ARG A 9 4.73 -1.25 24.54
N GLU A 10 5.06 -0.13 23.90
CA GLU A 10 4.72 0.08 22.48
C GLU A 10 5.44 -0.92 21.57
N CYS A 11 6.73 -1.19 21.81
CA CYS A 11 7.45 -2.22 21.07
C CYS A 11 6.77 -3.61 21.17
N ARG A 12 6.20 -3.96 22.33
CA ARG A 12 5.47 -5.22 22.51
C ARG A 12 4.12 -5.25 21.78
N ARG A 13 3.44 -4.11 21.65
CA ARG A 13 2.17 -4.00 20.89
C ARG A 13 2.36 -4.21 19.40
N LEU A 14 3.52 -3.81 18.88
CA LEU A 14 3.92 -4.06 17.50
C LEU A 14 4.24 -5.54 17.24
N GLY A 15 4.56 -6.31 18.27
CA GLY A 15 4.80 -7.74 18.19
C GLY A 15 6.19 -8.10 17.65
N ASP A 16 6.54 -9.38 17.73
CA ASP A 16 7.89 -9.85 17.38
C ASP A 16 8.14 -9.93 15.87
N ALA A 17 7.07 -10.03 15.07
CA ALA A 17 7.10 -9.99 13.61
C ALA A 17 6.85 -8.56 13.06
N TRP A 18 7.12 -7.52 13.85
CA TRP A 18 6.96 -6.15 13.40
C TRP A 18 7.83 -5.88 12.16
N GLN A 19 7.19 -5.35 11.13
CA GLN A 19 7.85 -4.83 9.93
C GLN A 19 7.50 -3.36 9.81
N LEU A 20 8.48 -2.56 9.40
CA LEU A 20 8.27 -1.15 9.13
C LEU A 20 7.23 -1.02 8.01
N ARG A 21 6.16 -0.26 8.27
CA ARG A 21 5.15 0.05 7.27
C ARG A 21 5.34 1.49 6.80
N PRO A 22 5.40 1.73 5.48
CA PRO A 22 5.38 3.09 4.97
C PRO A 22 4.04 3.74 5.32
N ALA A 23 4.06 5.03 5.62
CA ALA A 23 2.83 5.80 5.65
C ALA A 23 2.29 5.97 4.22
N ALA A 24 0.98 6.16 4.08
CA ALA A 24 0.41 6.58 2.82
C ALA A 24 0.94 7.96 2.40
N THR A 25 1.02 8.22 1.10
CA THR A 25 1.41 9.51 0.54
C THR A 25 0.47 9.94 -0.58
N GLU A 26 0.10 11.21 -0.56
CA GLU A 26 -0.69 11.87 -1.58
C GLU A 26 0.08 12.10 -2.89
N GLN A 27 1.41 11.99 -2.89
CA GLN A 27 2.21 12.22 -4.11
C GLN A 27 1.92 11.20 -5.23
N LEU A 28 1.47 10.00 -4.86
CA LEU A 28 1.10 8.97 -5.82
C LEU A 28 -0.36 9.10 -6.28
N TRP A 29 -1.11 10.08 -5.78
CA TRP A 29 -2.54 10.18 -6.08
C TRP A 29 -2.78 10.39 -7.57
N GLY A 30 -3.44 9.41 -8.21
CA GLY A 30 -3.73 9.43 -9.64
C GLY A 30 -2.54 9.03 -10.51
N HIS A 31 -1.44 8.61 -9.89
CA HIS A 31 -0.20 8.25 -10.57
C HIS A 31 0.21 6.81 -10.25
N GLY A 32 0.78 6.14 -11.25
CA GLY A 32 1.40 4.83 -11.11
C GLY A 32 2.89 4.92 -11.44
N ILE A 33 3.74 4.35 -10.60
CA ILE A 33 5.19 4.32 -10.78
C ILE A 33 5.64 2.86 -10.85
N ARG A 34 6.43 2.54 -11.88
CA ARG A 34 7.17 1.27 -11.94
C ARG A 34 8.52 1.47 -11.27
N HIS A 35 8.80 0.64 -10.27
CA HIS A 35 10.09 0.63 -9.62
C HIS A 35 10.92 -0.54 -10.15
N ARG A 36 12.16 -0.26 -10.60
CA ARG A 36 13.22 -1.26 -10.57
C ARG A 36 13.72 -1.37 -9.12
N GLU A 37 14.17 -2.55 -8.71
CA GLU A 37 14.53 -2.92 -7.33
C GLU A 37 15.12 -1.76 -6.50
N GLY A 38 14.62 -1.58 -5.28
CA GLY A 38 15.09 -0.55 -4.35
C GLY A 38 14.23 -0.41 -3.10
N VAL A 39 14.82 0.10 -2.02
CA VAL A 39 14.14 0.40 -0.73
C VAL A 39 13.14 1.53 -0.95
N ASN A 40 11.94 1.44 -0.38
CA ASN A 40 10.94 2.50 -0.48
C ASN A 40 11.50 3.79 0.16
N PRO A 41 11.70 4.88 -0.61
CA PRO A 41 12.35 6.10 -0.13
C PRO A 41 11.55 6.80 0.98
N LEU A 42 10.24 6.55 1.09
CA LEU A 42 9.40 7.05 2.17
C LEU A 42 9.90 6.55 3.53
N LEU A 43 10.37 5.31 3.62
CA LEU A 43 10.80 4.70 4.87
C LEU A 43 11.96 5.44 5.52
N ALA A 44 12.86 6.00 4.73
CA ALA A 44 14.01 6.76 5.23
C ALA A 44 13.62 8.13 5.83
N LEU A 45 12.43 8.66 5.48
CA LEU A 45 11.98 9.99 5.91
C LEU A 45 11.17 9.95 7.20
N VAL A 46 10.49 8.84 7.48
CA VAL A 46 9.62 8.70 8.67
C VAL A 46 10.30 8.09 9.88
N VAL A 47 11.43 7.39 9.70
CA VAL A 47 12.12 6.72 10.82
C VAL A 47 13.01 7.71 11.57
N PRO A 48 12.84 7.87 12.91
CA PRO A 48 13.77 8.65 13.72
C PRO A 48 15.21 8.14 13.56
N LYS A 49 16.19 9.03 13.39
CA LYS A 49 17.60 8.64 13.15
C LYS A 49 18.16 7.68 14.21
N CYS A 50 17.83 7.91 15.47
CA CYS A 50 18.22 7.04 16.59
C CYS A 50 17.61 5.62 16.50
N MET A 51 16.59 5.42 15.67
CA MET A 51 15.97 4.13 15.36
C MET A 51 16.44 3.52 14.04
N ALA A 52 17.37 4.12 13.29
CA ALA A 52 17.84 3.56 12.03
C ALA A 52 18.36 2.11 12.19
N GLY A 53 19.05 1.83 13.30
CA GLY A 53 19.52 0.47 13.64
C GLY A 53 18.40 -0.53 13.94
N ALA A 54 17.20 -0.06 14.30
CA ALA A 54 16.02 -0.90 14.48
C ALA A 54 15.45 -1.38 13.12
N CYS A 55 15.62 -0.59 12.06
CA CYS A 55 15.18 -0.97 10.72
C CYS A 55 16.06 -2.09 10.13
N SER A 56 17.37 -2.06 10.39
CA SER A 56 18.26 -3.20 10.09
C SER A 56 17.98 -4.44 10.96
N ALA A 57 17.28 -4.28 12.09
CA ALA A 57 16.88 -5.40 12.95
C ALA A 57 15.71 -6.23 12.37
N ALA A 58 15.16 -5.84 11.22
CA ALA A 58 14.21 -6.66 10.45
C ALA A 58 14.80 -8.01 9.96
N HIS A 59 16.11 -8.25 10.14
CA HIS A 59 16.78 -9.52 9.89
C HIS A 59 16.81 -10.44 11.14
N GLY A 60 15.63 -10.75 11.69
CA GLY A 60 15.47 -11.85 12.67
C GLY A 60 15.64 -11.51 14.15
N VAL A 61 15.79 -10.23 14.53
CA VAL A 61 15.83 -9.82 15.95
C VAL A 61 14.55 -9.05 16.32
N PRO A 62 13.78 -9.47 17.35
CA PRO A 62 12.59 -8.75 17.77
C PRO A 62 12.89 -7.30 18.18
N LEU A 63 12.03 -6.36 17.76
CA LEU A 63 12.15 -4.93 18.07
C LEU A 63 12.31 -4.66 19.57
N THR A 64 11.59 -5.42 20.41
CA THR A 64 11.66 -5.31 21.87
C THR A 64 13.05 -5.65 22.43
N SER A 65 13.70 -6.66 21.87
CA SER A 65 15.06 -7.07 22.23
C SER A 65 16.09 -6.03 21.82
N TRP A 66 15.94 -5.50 20.60
CA TRP A 66 16.76 -4.37 20.13
C TRP A 66 16.61 -3.15 21.04
N MET A 67 15.37 -2.72 21.33
CA MET A 67 15.09 -1.56 22.18
C MET A 67 15.67 -1.70 23.58
N ARG A 68 15.59 -2.89 24.20
CA ARG A 68 16.23 -3.15 25.50
C ARG A 68 17.74 -2.98 25.46
N LYS A 69 18.38 -3.46 24.39
CA LYS A 69 19.83 -3.33 24.21
C LYS A 69 20.22 -1.86 24.03
N SER A 70 19.51 -1.14 23.15
CA SER A 70 19.76 0.29 22.89
C SER A 70 19.59 1.16 24.14
N LEU A 71 18.53 0.93 24.93
CA LEU A 71 18.29 1.65 26.20
C LEU A 71 19.35 1.39 27.28
N ARG A 72 20.15 0.32 27.18
CA ARG A 72 21.28 0.05 28.07
C ARG A 72 22.58 0.69 27.59
N GLN A 73 22.67 0.97 26.29
CA GLN A 73 23.92 1.36 25.62
C GLN A 73 24.09 2.87 25.44
N GLY A 74 23.02 3.68 25.55
CA GLY A 74 23.17 5.14 25.45
C GLY A 74 21.90 5.95 25.70
N ASP A 75 22.09 7.27 25.78
CA ASP A 75 21.05 8.26 26.11
C ASP A 75 20.24 8.75 24.91
N GLU A 76 20.68 8.54 23.66
CA GLU A 76 20.06 9.15 22.46
C GLU A 76 18.58 8.75 22.24
N ILE A 77 18.21 7.49 22.54
CA ILE A 77 16.80 7.05 22.51
C ILE A 77 15.99 7.75 23.60
N LEU A 78 16.59 8.02 24.76
CA LEU A 78 15.93 8.68 25.88
C LEU A 78 15.78 10.19 25.63
N GLU A 79 16.82 10.82 25.07
CA GLU A 79 16.79 12.22 24.62
C GLU A 79 15.69 12.46 23.58
N ASN A 80 15.43 11.47 22.71
CA ASN A 80 14.39 11.52 21.69
C ASN A 80 13.13 10.73 22.03
N ALA A 81 12.91 10.38 23.31
CA ALA A 81 11.89 9.40 23.68
C ALA A 81 10.47 9.77 23.26
N ILE A 82 10.13 11.06 23.22
CA ILE A 82 8.82 11.53 22.75
C ILE A 82 8.63 11.19 21.27
N LYS A 83 9.58 11.58 20.41
CA LYS A 83 9.55 11.29 18.97
C LYS A 83 9.54 9.79 18.68
N VAL A 84 10.29 9.00 19.46
CA VAL A 84 10.30 7.54 19.36
C VAL A 84 8.94 6.95 19.74
N LEU A 85 8.30 7.45 20.80
CA LEU A 85 6.96 6.99 21.19
C LEU A 85 5.91 7.35 20.14
N GLU A 86 5.94 8.57 19.62
CA GLU A 86 5.06 9.01 18.52
C GLU A 86 5.22 8.10 17.31
N PHE A 87 6.46 7.87 16.87
CA PHE A 87 6.74 6.95 15.76
C PHE A 87 6.22 5.53 16.01
N LEU A 88 6.47 4.95 17.19
CA LEU A 88 6.00 3.59 17.51
C LEU A 88 4.47 3.50 17.53
N HIS A 89 3.81 4.53 18.05
CA HIS A 89 2.36 4.64 18.07
C HIS A 89 1.78 4.77 16.66
N ASP A 90 2.38 5.60 15.82
CA ASP A 90 1.97 5.77 14.43
C ASP A 90 2.16 4.49 13.62
N GLN A 91 3.29 3.78 13.80
CA GLN A 91 3.50 2.47 13.18
C GLN A 91 2.43 1.44 13.59
N HIS A 92 1.96 1.49 14.83
CA HIS A 92 0.89 0.61 15.28
C HIS A 92 -0.43 0.91 14.56
N LYS A 93 -0.80 2.19 14.46
CA LYS A 93 -2.01 2.61 13.75
C LYS A 93 -1.93 2.34 12.24
N ILE A 94 -0.81 2.67 11.61
CA ILE A 94 -0.56 2.40 10.17
C ILE A 94 -0.72 0.90 9.89
N ARG A 95 -0.27 0.03 10.80
CA ARG A 95 -0.47 -1.41 10.65
C ARG A 95 -1.96 -1.78 10.57
N GLU A 96 -2.82 -1.16 11.37
CA GLU A 96 -4.27 -1.39 11.33
C GLU A 96 -4.93 -0.80 10.07
N CYS A 97 -4.35 0.25 9.50
CA CYS A 97 -4.70 0.86 8.21
C CYS A 97 -3.88 0.31 7.03
N SER A 98 -3.38 -0.92 7.17
CA SER A 98 -2.65 -1.62 6.12
C SER A 98 -3.19 -3.02 5.91
N PHE A 99 -3.05 -3.54 4.70
CA PHE A 99 -3.43 -4.89 4.37
C PHE A 99 -2.41 -5.48 3.38
N LYS A 100 -2.10 -6.76 3.53
CA LYS A 100 -1.23 -7.50 2.62
C LYS A 100 -1.86 -8.83 2.29
N ASN A 101 -1.78 -9.22 1.02
CA ASN A 101 -2.18 -10.54 0.56
C ASN A 101 -1.28 -11.02 -0.58
N GLU A 102 -1.29 -12.33 -0.84
CA GLU A 102 -0.54 -12.94 -1.93
C GLU A 102 -1.33 -14.09 -2.54
N MET A 103 -1.30 -14.19 -3.87
CA MET A 103 -1.86 -15.33 -4.60
C MET A 103 -1.06 -15.59 -5.85
N ASN A 104 -0.73 -16.86 -6.11
CA ASN A 104 0.04 -17.30 -7.28
C ASN A 104 1.34 -16.51 -7.48
N GLY A 105 2.02 -16.18 -6.38
CA GLY A 105 3.26 -15.40 -6.39
C GLY A 105 3.09 -13.90 -6.65
N LEU A 106 1.87 -13.38 -6.88
CA LEU A 106 1.62 -11.94 -6.90
C LEU A 106 1.19 -11.46 -5.52
N SER A 107 2.01 -10.60 -4.92
CA SER A 107 1.67 -9.94 -3.66
C SER A 107 1.07 -8.56 -3.90
N VAL A 108 0.07 -8.21 -3.08
CA VAL A 108 -0.50 -6.87 -2.98
C VAL A 108 -0.34 -6.36 -1.55
N ASP A 109 0.30 -5.22 -1.41
CA ASP A 109 0.42 -4.46 -0.17
C ASP A 109 -0.35 -3.15 -0.33
N VAL A 110 -1.14 -2.76 0.67
CA VAL A 110 -1.86 -1.49 0.67
C VAL A 110 -1.76 -0.81 2.03
N VAL A 111 -1.68 0.52 2.01
CA VAL A 111 -1.76 1.39 3.18
C VAL A 111 -2.66 2.58 2.87
N SER A 112 -3.41 3.07 3.85
CA SER A 112 -4.21 4.29 3.74
C SER A 112 -3.87 5.34 4.79
N GLY A 113 -4.20 6.60 4.50
CA GLY A 113 -4.10 7.71 5.43
C GLY A 113 -4.98 8.89 5.01
N LEU A 114 -5.35 9.73 5.97
CA LEU A 114 -6.10 10.97 5.78
C LEU A 114 -5.20 12.02 5.10
N VAL A 115 -5.76 12.76 4.16
CA VAL A 115 -5.14 13.94 3.53
C VAL A 115 -5.76 15.19 4.13
N PRO A 116 -5.17 15.79 5.19
CA PRO A 116 -5.87 16.81 5.98
C PRO A 116 -6.20 18.07 5.19
N HIS A 117 -5.27 18.49 4.31
CA HIS A 117 -5.43 19.72 3.53
C HIS A 117 -6.48 19.60 2.40
N ALA A 118 -6.81 18.38 1.98
CA ALA A 118 -7.88 18.11 1.02
C ALA A 118 -9.22 17.81 1.71
N SER A 119 -9.22 17.67 3.04
CA SER A 119 -10.41 17.36 3.83
C SER A 119 -11.09 18.63 4.35
N ASP A 120 -12.41 18.58 4.49
CA ASP A 120 -13.22 19.59 5.17
C ASP A 120 -13.86 18.95 6.40
N LEU A 121 -13.11 18.98 7.51
CA LEU A 121 -13.51 18.30 8.75
C LEU A 121 -14.74 18.95 9.40
N GLU A 122 -14.95 20.25 9.19
CA GLU A 122 -16.13 20.97 9.70
C GLU A 122 -17.41 20.47 9.02
N ASN A 123 -17.33 20.21 7.72
CA ASN A 123 -18.43 19.65 6.93
C ASN A 123 -18.43 18.12 6.85
N LYS A 124 -17.63 17.45 7.70
CA LYS A 124 -17.49 15.99 7.76
C LYS A 124 -17.11 15.38 6.40
N GLN A 125 -16.22 16.01 5.65
CA GLN A 125 -15.67 15.47 4.41
C GLN A 125 -14.22 15.03 4.67
N HIS A 126 -14.04 13.72 4.84
CA HIS A 126 -12.74 13.13 5.12
C HIS A 126 -12.19 12.54 3.83
N ILE A 127 -11.11 13.12 3.33
CA ILE A 127 -10.45 12.67 2.12
C ILE A 127 -9.26 11.81 2.52
N PHE A 128 -9.27 10.56 2.06
CA PHE A 128 -8.21 9.60 2.30
C PHE A 128 -7.49 9.26 1.00
N ALA A 129 -6.17 9.08 1.09
CA ALA A 129 -5.39 8.42 0.06
C ALA A 129 -5.09 6.98 0.47
N TYR A 130 -4.98 6.11 -0.52
CA TYR A 130 -4.45 4.76 -0.36
C TYR A 130 -3.40 4.49 -1.42
N ASN A 131 -2.29 3.88 -0.99
CA ASN A 131 -1.18 3.50 -1.86
C ASN A 131 -1.12 1.98 -1.93
N ILE A 132 -1.11 1.45 -3.14
CA ILE A 132 -1.14 0.02 -3.43
C ILE A 132 0.13 -0.33 -4.18
N THR A 133 0.80 -1.39 -3.72
CA THR A 133 2.00 -1.95 -4.32
C THR A 133 1.74 -3.40 -4.73
N PHE A 134 1.92 -3.70 -6.01
CA PHE A 134 2.01 -5.06 -6.52
C PHE A 134 3.48 -5.46 -6.66
N THR A 135 3.86 -6.63 -6.15
CA THR A 135 5.18 -7.22 -6.38
C THR A 135 5.02 -8.64 -6.92
N ASN A 136 5.60 -8.91 -8.09
CA ASN A 136 5.58 -10.24 -8.70
C ASN A 136 6.76 -11.08 -8.21
N ASN A 137 6.46 -12.03 -7.33
CA ASN A 137 7.41 -13.01 -6.77
C ASN A 137 7.35 -14.36 -7.49
N SER A 138 6.58 -14.47 -8.59
CA SER A 138 6.49 -15.68 -9.40
C SER A 138 7.56 -15.71 -10.50
N ASN A 139 7.65 -16.85 -11.20
CA ASN A 139 8.49 -16.98 -12.39
C ASN A 139 7.75 -16.61 -13.69
N GLU A 140 6.46 -16.29 -13.60
CA GLU A 140 5.60 -15.94 -14.73
C GLU A 140 5.52 -14.42 -14.88
N THR A 141 5.24 -13.95 -16.10
CA THR A 141 4.87 -12.54 -16.28
C THR A 141 3.37 -12.38 -16.02
N LEU A 142 3.01 -11.46 -15.14
CA LEU A 142 1.62 -11.24 -14.72
C LEU A 142 1.14 -9.86 -15.16
N ARG A 143 -0.15 -9.74 -15.44
CA ARG A 143 -0.77 -8.44 -15.77
C ARG A 143 -2.04 -8.22 -14.95
N VAL A 144 -2.14 -7.02 -14.37
CA VAL A 144 -3.37 -6.57 -13.69
C VAL A 144 -4.34 -6.03 -14.74
N LEU A 145 -5.51 -6.66 -14.85
CA LEU A 145 -6.50 -6.34 -15.87
C LEU A 145 -7.58 -5.38 -15.39
N SER A 146 -8.13 -5.62 -14.21
CA SER A 146 -9.20 -4.80 -13.64
C SER A 146 -9.21 -4.86 -12.13
N ARG A 147 -9.96 -3.93 -11.52
CA ARG A 147 -10.20 -3.86 -10.09
C ARG A 147 -11.70 -3.76 -9.80
N GLU A 148 -12.08 -4.26 -8.64
CA GLU A 148 -13.43 -4.13 -8.08
C GLU A 148 -13.26 -3.67 -6.64
N TYR A 149 -13.97 -2.63 -6.23
CA TYR A 149 -13.90 -2.09 -4.87
C TYR A 149 -15.30 -1.81 -4.32
N GLN A 150 -15.44 -1.98 -3.02
CA GLN A 150 -16.56 -1.51 -2.22
C GLN A 150 -15.99 -0.72 -1.06
N PHE A 151 -16.41 0.54 -0.95
CA PHE A 151 -16.04 1.43 0.14
C PHE A 151 -17.25 1.62 1.03
N ALA A 152 -17.11 1.34 2.32
CA ALA A 152 -18.19 1.49 3.30
C ALA A 152 -17.81 2.50 4.37
N GLU A 153 -18.77 3.35 4.73
CA GLU A 153 -18.74 4.23 5.89
C GLU A 153 -18.64 3.41 7.19
N ALA A 154 -18.29 4.07 8.30
CA ALA A 154 -18.29 3.46 9.64
C ALA A 154 -19.64 2.84 10.03
N SER A 155 -20.74 3.39 9.51
CA SER A 155 -22.10 2.90 9.71
C SER A 155 -22.42 1.60 8.96
N GLY A 156 -21.56 1.20 8.02
CA GLY A 156 -21.82 0.12 7.07
C GLY A 156 -22.54 0.55 5.80
N GLU A 157 -22.92 1.84 5.67
CA GLU A 157 -23.48 2.38 4.43
C GLU A 157 -22.42 2.39 3.33
N MET A 158 -22.80 2.05 2.09
CA MET A 158 -21.89 2.10 0.95
C MET A 158 -21.57 3.56 0.60
N ALA A 159 -20.30 3.95 0.72
CA ALA A 159 -19.81 5.27 0.33
C ALA A 159 -19.63 5.38 -1.18
N SER A 160 -18.99 4.39 -1.80
CA SER A 160 -18.79 4.29 -3.25
C SER A 160 -18.41 2.86 -3.64
N GLN A 161 -18.51 2.52 -4.93
CA GLN A 161 -18.14 1.21 -5.44
C GLN A 161 -17.66 1.28 -6.88
N ILE A 162 -16.81 0.32 -7.25
CA ILE A 162 -16.40 0.05 -8.63
C ILE A 162 -16.81 -1.39 -8.91
N LEU A 163 -17.75 -1.56 -9.84
CA LEU A 163 -18.36 -2.85 -10.16
C LEU A 163 -17.70 -3.51 -11.37
N PRO A 164 -17.68 -4.86 -11.43
CA PRO A 164 -17.22 -5.56 -12.61
C PRO A 164 -17.97 -5.13 -13.87
N GLY A 165 -17.22 -4.87 -14.95
CA GLY A 165 -17.77 -4.50 -16.25
C GLY A 165 -17.98 -3.00 -16.47
N GLN A 166 -17.80 -2.16 -15.44
CA GLN A 166 -17.76 -0.70 -15.62
C GLN A 166 -16.44 -0.27 -16.30
N PRO A 167 -16.44 0.78 -17.15
CA PRO A 167 -15.21 1.30 -17.77
C PRO A 167 -14.15 1.67 -16.73
N GLU A 168 -14.56 2.23 -15.59
CA GLU A 168 -13.68 2.62 -14.50
C GLU A 168 -12.99 1.43 -13.84
N ALA A 169 -13.56 0.22 -13.95
CA ALA A 169 -12.99 -1.01 -13.40
C ALA A 169 -11.77 -1.50 -14.19
N ALA A 170 -11.60 -1.08 -15.45
CA ALA A 170 -10.45 -1.48 -16.25
C ALA A 170 -9.15 -0.89 -15.66
N GLY A 171 -8.15 -1.75 -15.53
CA GLY A 171 -6.84 -1.42 -14.99
C GLY A 171 -6.86 -0.84 -13.57
N VAL A 172 -5.81 -0.09 -13.28
CA VAL A 172 -5.57 0.68 -12.06
C VAL A 172 -5.02 2.04 -12.45
N VAL A 173 -5.71 3.12 -12.04
CA VAL A 173 -5.34 4.52 -12.35
C VAL A 173 -4.94 4.79 -13.81
N GLY A 174 -5.63 4.15 -14.77
CA GLY A 174 -5.34 4.30 -16.20
C GLY A 174 -4.36 3.28 -16.79
N PHE A 175 -3.80 2.37 -15.98
CA PHE A 175 -2.78 1.40 -16.41
C PHE A 175 -3.29 -0.04 -16.29
N THR A 176 -2.90 -0.94 -17.20
CA THR A 176 -2.87 -2.40 -16.95
C THR A 176 -1.42 -2.85 -16.77
N PRO A 177 -0.85 -2.70 -15.56
CA PRO A 177 0.56 -2.94 -15.33
C PRO A 177 0.93 -4.39 -15.66
N ARG A 178 1.95 -4.53 -16.50
CA ARG A 178 2.66 -5.78 -16.79
C ARG A 178 3.84 -5.88 -15.83
N LEU A 179 3.95 -6.99 -15.13
CA LEU A 179 4.94 -7.26 -14.10
C LEU A 179 5.71 -8.52 -14.47
N ARG A 180 6.97 -8.37 -14.86
CA ARG A 180 7.90 -9.52 -14.99
C ARG A 180 8.28 -10.05 -13.60
N PRO A 181 8.87 -11.26 -13.52
CA PRO A 181 9.47 -11.75 -12.27
C PRO A 181 10.37 -10.70 -11.61
N GLY A 182 10.13 -10.44 -10.32
CA GLY A 182 10.84 -9.45 -9.52
C GLY A 182 10.39 -7.99 -9.70
N GLU A 183 9.54 -7.67 -10.69
CA GLU A 183 9.08 -6.30 -10.91
C GLU A 183 7.99 -5.87 -9.92
N ARG A 184 7.96 -4.56 -9.66
CA ARG A 184 6.99 -3.89 -8.78
C ARG A 184 6.27 -2.75 -9.50
N PHE A 185 4.97 -2.63 -9.25
CA PHE A 185 4.16 -1.48 -9.65
C PHE A 185 3.46 -0.89 -8.42
N GLU A 186 3.63 0.40 -8.20
CA GLU A 186 3.01 1.14 -7.10
C GLU A 186 2.09 2.22 -7.67
N PHE A 187 0.93 2.42 -7.06
CA PHE A 187 0.04 3.52 -7.43
C PHE A 187 -0.71 4.07 -6.22
N GLY A 188 -1.18 5.31 -6.32
CA GLY A 188 -2.01 5.96 -5.32
C GLY A 188 -3.36 6.38 -5.89
N SER A 189 -4.39 6.31 -5.06
CA SER A 189 -5.72 6.84 -5.37
C SER A 189 -6.40 7.31 -4.08
N GLY A 190 -7.58 7.91 -4.19
CA GLY A 190 -8.29 8.49 -3.06
C GLY A 190 -9.73 8.04 -2.95
N VAL A 191 -10.31 8.27 -1.78
CA VAL A 191 -11.73 8.08 -1.48
C VAL A 191 -12.19 9.16 -0.49
N SER A 192 -13.44 9.58 -0.63
CA SER A 192 -14.11 10.48 0.31
C SER A 192 -15.04 9.68 1.20
N PHE A 193 -14.96 9.89 2.51
CA PHE A 193 -15.91 9.40 3.50
C PHE A 193 -16.55 10.57 4.23
N ARG A 194 -17.80 10.37 4.69
CA ARG A 194 -18.42 11.28 5.64
C ARG A 194 -17.95 11.02 7.08
N SER A 195 -17.60 9.78 7.36
CA SER A 195 -17.15 9.32 8.67
C SER A 195 -15.62 9.48 8.84
N GLU A 196 -15.17 9.58 10.09
CA GLU A 196 -13.74 9.53 10.45
C GLU A 196 -13.12 8.14 10.23
N LEU A 197 -13.98 7.11 10.15
CA LEU A 197 -13.60 5.72 9.91
C LEU A 197 -14.29 5.21 8.64
N GLY A 198 -13.60 4.36 7.90
CA GLY A 198 -14.16 3.70 6.72
C GLY A 198 -13.47 2.38 6.45
N THR A 199 -14.03 1.61 5.52
CA THR A 199 -13.42 0.36 5.06
C THR A 199 -13.44 0.24 3.55
N MET A 200 -12.47 -0.50 3.00
CA MET A 200 -12.46 -0.92 1.61
C MET A 200 -12.23 -2.43 1.52
N MET A 201 -13.03 -3.08 0.69
CA MET A 201 -12.82 -4.46 0.26
C MET A 201 -12.87 -4.52 -1.26
N GLY A 202 -12.22 -5.51 -1.84
CA GLY A 202 -12.18 -5.63 -3.28
C GLY A 202 -11.35 -6.78 -3.78
N ASN A 203 -11.12 -6.79 -5.09
CA ASN A 203 -10.24 -7.76 -5.73
C ASN A 203 -9.70 -7.21 -7.04
N TYR A 204 -8.63 -7.83 -7.52
CA TYR A 204 -8.07 -7.60 -8.84
C TYR A 204 -8.23 -8.84 -9.69
N LEU A 205 -8.55 -8.63 -10.96
CA LEU A 205 -8.44 -9.67 -11.97
C LEU A 205 -7.02 -9.64 -12.54
N ILE A 206 -6.32 -10.76 -12.38
CA ILE A 206 -4.95 -10.95 -12.84
C ILE A 206 -4.96 -11.98 -13.96
N MET A 207 -4.16 -11.76 -14.98
CA MET A 207 -3.84 -12.77 -15.98
C MET A 207 -2.37 -13.13 -15.94
N THR A 208 -2.07 -14.38 -16.30
CA THR A 208 -0.74 -14.74 -16.78
C THR A 208 -0.62 -14.29 -18.23
N GLU A 209 0.45 -13.55 -18.54
CA GLU A 209 0.74 -13.13 -19.91
C GLU A 209 1.03 -14.35 -20.79
N PRO A 210 0.38 -14.49 -21.94
CA PRO A 210 0.68 -15.57 -22.86
C PRO A 210 2.02 -15.34 -23.56
N GLU A 211 2.62 -16.44 -24.02
CA GLU A 211 3.63 -16.36 -25.07
C GLU A 211 2.91 -16.03 -26.38
N LEU A 212 3.29 -14.92 -27.01
CA LEU A 212 2.68 -14.43 -28.24
C LEU A 212 3.70 -14.48 -29.39
N ASP A 213 3.24 -14.89 -30.56
CA ASP A 213 4.00 -14.85 -31.81
C ASP A 213 3.15 -14.25 -32.95
N GLY A 214 3.76 -14.11 -34.14
CA GLY A 214 3.04 -13.77 -35.37
C GLY A 214 2.17 -12.51 -35.29
N GLU A 215 0.89 -12.66 -35.65
CA GLU A 215 -0.11 -11.59 -35.64
C GLU A 215 -0.48 -11.11 -34.25
N ASP A 216 -0.56 -12.03 -33.28
CA ASP A 216 -0.93 -11.69 -31.91
C ASP A 216 0.14 -10.84 -31.23
N LEU A 217 1.43 -11.11 -31.48
CA LEU A 217 2.51 -10.26 -30.99
C LEU A 217 2.44 -8.84 -31.58
N ARG A 218 2.18 -8.71 -32.89
CA ARG A 218 2.02 -7.40 -33.54
C ARG A 218 0.83 -6.64 -32.96
N MET A 219 -0.31 -7.30 -32.82
CA MET A 219 -1.51 -6.70 -32.24
C MET A 219 -1.27 -6.32 -30.77
N HIS A 220 -0.55 -7.12 -30.00
CA HIS A 220 -0.16 -6.78 -28.62
C HIS A 220 0.67 -5.48 -28.56
N GLU A 221 1.68 -5.32 -29.43
CA GLU A 221 2.51 -4.12 -29.49
C GLU A 221 1.72 -2.86 -29.88
N GLU A 222 0.71 -3.00 -30.75
CA GLU A 222 -0.23 -1.93 -31.09
C GLU A 222 -1.15 -1.61 -29.90
N MET A 223 -1.67 -2.62 -29.23
CA MET A 223 -2.54 -2.46 -28.06
C MET A 223 -1.80 -1.85 -26.86
N GLU A 224 -0.51 -2.08 -26.70
CA GLU A 224 0.29 -1.39 -25.68
C GLU A 224 0.30 0.13 -25.88
N LYS A 225 0.09 0.61 -27.11
CA LYS A 225 0.03 2.04 -27.49
C LYS A 225 -1.39 2.62 -27.51
N ALA A 226 -2.42 1.77 -27.45
CA ALA A 226 -3.83 2.16 -27.58
C ALA A 226 -4.50 2.52 -26.24
N GLU A 227 -5.79 2.88 -26.29
CA GLU A 227 -6.58 3.19 -25.09
C GLU A 227 -6.76 1.97 -24.16
N LEU A 228 -6.88 2.24 -22.86
CA LEU A 228 -6.96 1.23 -21.81
C LEU A 228 -8.10 0.23 -22.00
N MET A 229 -9.28 0.70 -22.41
CA MET A 229 -10.46 -0.14 -22.58
C MET A 229 -10.32 -1.14 -23.72
N ILE A 230 -9.74 -0.71 -24.85
CA ILE A 230 -9.50 -1.58 -26.00
C ILE A 230 -8.52 -2.70 -25.60
N ARG A 231 -7.42 -2.32 -24.94
CA ARG A 231 -6.42 -3.25 -24.42
C ARG A 231 -7.01 -4.27 -23.43
N PHE A 232 -7.88 -3.82 -22.53
CA PHE A 232 -8.55 -4.70 -21.56
C PHE A 232 -9.43 -5.77 -22.23
N VAL A 233 -10.24 -5.36 -23.23
CA VAL A 233 -11.11 -6.28 -23.98
C VAL A 233 -10.28 -7.32 -24.73
N TYR A 234 -9.21 -6.89 -25.41
CA TYR A 234 -8.30 -7.79 -26.13
C TYR A 234 -7.70 -8.86 -25.21
N TYR A 235 -7.11 -8.46 -24.08
CA TYR A 235 -6.47 -9.40 -23.16
C TYR A 235 -7.45 -10.39 -22.53
N LYS A 236 -8.69 -9.98 -22.25
CA LYS A 236 -9.73 -10.92 -21.83
C LYS A 236 -10.08 -11.94 -22.92
N GLY A 237 -10.05 -11.53 -24.19
CA GLY A 237 -10.34 -12.38 -25.34
C GLY A 237 -9.33 -13.51 -25.56
N LEU A 238 -8.06 -13.33 -25.16
CA LEU A 238 -7.00 -14.34 -25.32
C LEU A 238 -7.21 -15.61 -24.48
N GLY A 239 -8.13 -15.61 -23.50
CA GLY A 239 -8.49 -16.82 -22.76
C GLY A 239 -7.37 -17.43 -21.92
N THR A 240 -6.35 -16.66 -21.55
CA THR A 240 -5.23 -17.14 -20.73
C THR A 240 -5.66 -17.41 -19.28
N PRO A 241 -4.86 -18.17 -18.50
CA PRO A 241 -5.13 -18.38 -17.08
C PRO A 241 -5.32 -17.06 -16.34
N GLN A 242 -6.45 -16.94 -15.64
CA GLN A 242 -6.81 -15.78 -14.83
C GLN A 242 -7.11 -16.20 -13.40
N PHE A 243 -6.80 -15.31 -12.46
CA PHE A 243 -7.14 -15.50 -11.05
C PHE A 243 -7.50 -14.17 -10.39
N ARG A 244 -8.17 -14.25 -9.23
CA ARG A 244 -8.57 -13.07 -8.46
C ARG A 244 -7.69 -12.90 -7.23
N LEU A 245 -7.03 -11.76 -7.13
CA LEU A 245 -6.26 -11.39 -5.94
C LEU A 245 -7.12 -10.50 -5.04
N LEU A 246 -7.48 -10.99 -3.85
CA LEU A 246 -8.32 -10.26 -2.90
C LEU A 246 -7.57 -9.11 -2.24
N LEU A 247 -8.29 -8.02 -2.01
CA LEU A 247 -7.84 -6.82 -1.30
C LEU A 247 -8.79 -6.51 -0.14
N GLY A 248 -8.24 -6.44 1.06
CA GLY A 248 -8.96 -6.02 2.26
C GLY A 248 -9.55 -7.15 3.10
N PRO A 249 -10.17 -6.79 4.24
CA PRO A 249 -10.60 -5.43 4.59
C PRO A 249 -9.44 -4.48 4.91
N LEU A 250 -9.36 -3.35 4.19
CA LEU A 250 -8.51 -2.21 4.51
C LEU A 250 -9.31 -1.22 5.36
N ARG A 251 -8.71 -0.67 6.42
CA ARG A 251 -9.34 0.32 7.30
C ARG A 251 -8.81 1.73 7.01
N PHE A 252 -9.71 2.70 7.00
CA PHE A 252 -9.40 4.12 6.98
C PHE A 252 -9.70 4.70 8.36
N ASP A 253 -8.78 5.52 8.88
CA ASP A 253 -8.90 6.16 10.19
C ASP A 253 -8.30 7.56 10.13
N ALA A 254 -9.10 8.58 10.49
CA ALA A 254 -8.69 9.98 10.48
C ALA A 254 -7.48 10.27 11.41
N ASN A 255 -7.19 9.38 12.37
CA ASN A 255 -6.02 9.48 13.24
C ASN A 255 -4.71 8.98 12.60
N VAL A 256 -4.73 8.56 11.34
CA VAL A 256 -3.58 8.16 10.53
C VAL A 256 -3.48 9.10 9.34
N THR A 257 -2.48 9.97 9.31
CA THR A 257 -2.31 10.95 8.24
C THR A 257 -1.36 10.47 7.15
N CYS A 258 -1.59 10.95 5.93
CA CYS A 258 -0.62 10.84 4.85
C CYS A 258 0.60 11.70 5.15
N VAL A 259 1.76 11.21 4.73
CA VAL A 259 3.00 11.99 4.75
C VAL A 259 3.08 12.80 3.47
N ALA A 260 3.10 14.12 3.63
CA ALA A 260 3.56 15.03 2.59
C ALA A 260 5.07 14.84 2.42
N LEU A 261 5.47 14.17 1.34
CA LEU A 261 6.86 14.19 0.92
C LEU A 261 7.20 15.63 0.53
N ALA A 262 8.21 16.22 1.18
CA ALA A 262 8.71 17.53 0.79
C ALA A 262 9.05 17.48 -0.71
N ARG A 263 8.48 18.41 -1.50
CA ARG A 263 8.93 18.61 -2.88
C ARG A 263 10.40 19.02 -2.79
N ALA A 264 11.29 18.16 -3.30
CA ALA A 264 12.69 18.50 -3.48
C ALA A 264 12.83 19.64 -4.51
#